data_AF-A0A2M8JQY4-F1
#
_entry.id   AF-A0A2M8JQY4-F1
#
_cell.length_a   1.000
_cell.length_b   1.000
_cell.length_c   1.000
_cell.angle_alpha   90.00
_cell.angle_beta   90.00
_cell.angle_gamma   90.00
#
_symmetry.space_group_name_H-M   'P 1'
#
loop_
_entity.id
_entity.type
_entity.pdbx_description
1 polymer ?
#
loop_
_entity_poly.entity_id
_entity_poly.type
_entity_poly.pdbx_seq_one_letter_code
_entity_poly.pdbx_strand_id
1 'polypeptide(L)'
;MPQNDTMKFIFYILIFQTFCFSQSKKDVYDLPIPKNIKGCHQTLDKTLTEKEIEVVKNTAEDSISFTEDFKEKADFFHAWKIYDGSVLTKYFNKKGLYGFWPIYETILITYHRHLTGKNIDLENLILKYQAQQQKDKEFYISQIKKDSISGTYIPKDLKDCFLTLDKTLSEQDKSTIRNAKNKSEVLLITDDSLGRWIRNNWRMWGGSRLSNYFHERNVSEPERMSAIILEFYYEWLQNKNENWEKWTGNQ
;
A
#
# COMPACT_ATOMS: atom_id res chain seq x y z
N MET A 1 -15.19 75.62 59.17
CA MET A 1 -14.89 75.32 57.76
C MET A 1 -13.38 75.10 57.65
N PRO A 2 -12.84 74.10 56.91
CA PRO A 2 -13.41 72.99 56.12
C PRO A 2 -13.22 71.61 56.84
N GLN A 3 -14.09 70.60 56.73
CA GLN A 3 -14.37 69.57 55.70
C GLN A 3 -13.30 68.46 55.53
N ASN A 4 -13.74 67.22 55.81
CA ASN A 4 -13.05 65.94 55.82
C ASN A 4 -12.58 65.49 54.42
N ASP A 5 -11.33 65.04 54.33
CA ASP A 5 -10.82 64.27 53.19
C ASP A 5 -11.05 62.77 53.39
N THR A 6 -11.98 62.21 52.64
CA THR A 6 -12.20 60.76 52.54
C THR A 6 -11.41 60.22 51.34
N MET A 7 -10.30 59.52 51.62
CA MET A 7 -9.49 58.81 50.64
C MET A 7 -10.32 57.73 49.90
N LYS A 8 -10.56 57.91 48.60
CA LYS A 8 -11.11 56.87 47.70
C LYS A 8 -9.97 56.13 47.01
N PHE A 9 -9.73 54.88 47.38
CA PHE A 9 -8.92 53.94 46.61
C PHE A 9 -9.74 53.42 45.41
N ILE A 10 -9.29 53.69 44.19
CA ILE A 10 -9.85 53.12 42.96
C ILE A 10 -8.95 51.94 42.55
N PHE A 11 -9.46 50.71 42.66
CA PHE A 11 -8.85 49.51 42.08
C PHE A 11 -9.17 49.47 40.59
N TYR A 12 -8.16 49.61 39.73
CA TYR A 12 -8.28 49.28 38.31
C TYR A 12 -7.97 47.80 38.11
N ILE A 13 -9.00 46.97 37.90
CA ILE A 13 -8.84 45.61 37.41
C ILE A 13 -8.71 45.68 35.88
N LEU A 14 -7.47 45.53 35.39
CA LEU A 14 -7.16 45.31 33.98
C LEU A 14 -7.53 43.86 33.63
N ILE A 15 -8.74 43.66 33.11
CA ILE A 15 -9.14 42.40 32.51
C ILE A 15 -8.48 42.32 31.14
N PHE A 16 -7.34 41.62 31.06
CA PHE A 16 -6.73 41.20 29.80
C PHE A 16 -7.64 40.12 29.19
N GLN A 17 -8.62 40.53 28.39
CA GLN A 17 -9.35 39.64 27.51
C GLN A 17 -8.39 39.16 26.43
N THR A 18 -7.78 37.98 26.62
CA THR A 18 -7.12 37.29 25.53
C THR A 18 -8.17 36.91 24.51
N PHE A 19 -8.31 37.71 23.45
CA PHE A 19 -8.96 37.28 22.22
C PHE A 19 -8.15 36.12 21.65
N CYS A 20 -8.49 34.89 22.04
CA CYS A 20 -8.12 33.71 21.27
C CYS A 20 -8.91 33.77 19.97
N PHE A 21 -8.37 34.46 18.97
CA PHE A 21 -8.77 34.22 17.59
C PHE A 21 -8.41 32.76 17.29
N SER A 22 -9.41 31.88 17.31
CA SER A 22 -9.29 30.55 16.71
C SER A 22 -9.04 30.78 15.22
N GLN A 23 -7.78 30.73 14.80
CA GLN A 23 -7.47 30.68 13.37
C GLN A 23 -8.09 29.39 12.85
N SER A 24 -8.99 29.51 11.87
CA SER A 24 -9.49 28.34 11.17
C SER A 24 -8.30 27.52 10.66
N LYS A 25 -8.31 26.21 10.93
CA LYS A 25 -7.27 25.31 10.43
C LYS A 25 -7.20 25.42 8.91
N LYS A 26 -5.98 25.40 8.37
CA LYS A 26 -5.76 25.50 6.92
C LYS A 26 -6.07 24.17 6.25
N ASP A 27 -6.51 24.21 5.00
CA ASP A 27 -6.55 23.01 4.19
C ASP A 27 -5.11 22.55 3.89
N VAL A 28 -4.89 21.23 3.94
CA VAL A 28 -3.58 20.63 3.63
C VAL A 28 -3.21 20.81 2.16
N TYR A 29 -4.18 20.90 1.26
CA TYR A 29 -3.99 21.15 -0.17
C TYR A 29 -3.49 22.56 -0.48
N ASP A 30 -3.75 23.52 0.41
CA ASP A 30 -3.32 24.92 0.26
C ASP A 30 -1.88 25.16 0.72
N LEU A 31 -1.23 24.13 1.28
CA LEU A 31 0.11 24.22 1.85
C LEU A 31 1.14 23.52 0.96
N PRO A 32 2.38 24.02 0.89
CA PRO A 32 3.43 23.38 0.12
C PRO A 32 3.75 22.00 0.69
N ILE A 33 4.01 21.04 -0.21
CA ILE A 33 4.43 19.68 0.17
C ILE A 33 5.70 19.77 1.05
N PRO A 34 5.69 19.18 2.25
CA PRO A 34 6.85 19.16 3.13
C PRO A 34 8.08 18.53 2.47
N LYS A 35 9.28 19.03 2.81
CA LYS A 35 10.55 18.50 2.26
C LYS A 35 11.23 17.49 3.19
N ASN A 36 10.75 17.33 4.42
CA ASN A 36 11.31 16.47 5.47
C ASN A 36 10.30 16.31 6.63
N ILE A 37 10.65 15.46 7.62
CA ILE A 37 9.83 15.18 8.80
C ILE A 37 9.44 16.42 9.61
N LYS A 38 10.38 17.35 9.85
CA LYS A 38 10.07 18.58 10.58
C LYS A 38 9.01 19.41 9.86
N GLY A 39 9.10 19.50 8.53
CA GLY A 39 8.08 20.15 7.72
C GLY A 39 6.73 19.43 7.78
N CYS A 40 6.72 18.10 7.85
CA CYS A 40 5.50 17.32 7.99
C CYS A 40 4.78 17.68 9.30
N HIS A 41 5.49 17.67 10.42
CA HIS A 41 4.94 18.03 11.74
C HIS A 41 4.37 19.44 11.76
N GLN A 42 5.12 20.41 11.22
CA GLN A 42 4.68 21.81 11.13
C GLN A 42 3.42 21.99 10.26
N THR A 43 3.27 21.21 9.20
CA THR A 43 2.07 21.25 8.36
C THR A 43 0.90 20.60 9.10
N LEU A 44 1.10 19.43 9.72
CA LEU A 44 0.06 18.73 10.48
C LEU A 44 -0.47 19.57 11.66
N ASP A 45 0.39 20.30 12.37
CA ASP A 45 -0.04 21.23 13.42
C ASP A 45 -0.98 22.33 12.91
N LYS A 46 -0.85 22.73 11.65
CA LYS A 46 -1.66 23.77 11.01
C LYS A 46 -2.95 23.25 10.39
N THR A 47 -3.00 21.97 10.04
CA THR A 47 -4.10 21.39 9.26
C THR A 47 -5.00 20.49 10.09
N LEU A 48 -4.45 19.73 11.05
CA LEU A 48 -5.24 18.83 11.88
C LEU A 48 -6.08 19.60 12.91
N THR A 49 -7.32 19.20 13.06
CA THR A 49 -8.23 19.62 14.13
C THR A 49 -7.75 19.12 15.49
N GLU A 50 -8.26 19.73 16.57
CA GLU A 50 -7.93 19.31 17.94
C GLU A 50 -8.30 17.84 18.19
N LYS A 51 -9.47 17.39 17.72
CA LYS A 51 -9.89 15.99 17.82
C LYS A 51 -8.90 15.05 17.12
N GLU A 52 -8.45 15.37 15.92
CA GLU A 52 -7.48 14.53 15.20
C GLU A 52 -6.12 14.49 15.91
N ILE A 53 -5.67 15.63 16.44
CA ILE A 53 -4.44 15.70 17.24
C ILE A 53 -4.56 14.83 18.50
N GLU A 54 -5.71 14.83 19.17
CA GLU A 54 -5.98 13.96 20.32
C GLU A 54 -5.96 12.48 19.95
N VAL A 55 -6.53 12.12 18.80
CA VAL A 55 -6.48 10.74 18.28
C VAL A 55 -5.03 10.30 18.05
N VAL A 56 -4.23 11.13 17.38
CA VAL A 56 -2.80 10.84 17.15
C VAL A 56 -2.05 10.69 18.48
N LYS A 57 -2.29 11.57 19.46
CA LYS A 57 -1.62 11.54 20.77
C LYS A 57 -1.93 10.29 21.58
N ASN A 58 -3.20 9.89 21.62
CA ASN A 58 -3.72 8.92 22.57
C ASN A 58 -3.79 7.50 21.99
N THR A 59 -3.59 7.33 20.67
CA THR A 59 -3.48 6.02 20.03
C THR A 59 -2.06 5.48 20.13
N ALA A 60 -1.91 4.15 20.23
CA ALA A 60 -0.61 3.50 20.06
C ALA A 60 0.02 3.93 18.72
N GLU A 61 1.32 4.25 18.74
CA GLU A 61 1.98 4.92 17.60
C GLU A 61 1.90 4.12 16.29
N ASP A 62 1.86 2.80 16.38
CA ASP A 62 1.77 1.84 15.27
C ASP A 62 0.34 1.58 14.80
N SER A 63 -0.67 2.17 15.47
CA SER A 63 -2.07 1.84 15.26
C SER A 63 -2.90 3.01 14.72
N ILE A 64 -2.31 4.20 14.59
CA ILE A 64 -3.00 5.46 14.24
C ILE A 64 -3.76 5.35 12.91
N SER A 65 -3.12 4.80 11.88
CA SER A 65 -3.67 4.62 10.53
C SER A 65 -4.88 3.68 10.47
N PHE A 66 -5.09 2.85 11.49
CA PHE A 66 -6.19 1.88 11.55
C PHE A 66 -7.40 2.39 12.33
N THR A 67 -7.31 3.54 12.98
CA THR A 67 -8.41 4.08 13.78
C THR A 67 -9.46 4.74 12.88
N GLU A 68 -10.74 4.40 13.06
CA GLU A 68 -11.84 5.00 12.28
C GLU A 68 -11.87 6.53 12.38
N ASP A 69 -11.51 7.07 13.54
CA ASP A 69 -11.44 8.51 13.79
C ASP A 69 -10.35 9.23 12.97
N PHE A 70 -9.33 8.51 12.49
CA PHE A 70 -8.20 9.05 11.72
C PHE A 70 -8.15 8.55 10.27
N LYS A 71 -8.80 7.41 9.95
CA LYS A 71 -8.74 6.71 8.65
C LYS A 71 -9.10 7.58 7.44
N GLU A 72 -9.90 8.62 7.63
CA GLU A 72 -10.41 9.49 6.56
C GLU A 72 -9.95 10.96 6.69
N LYS A 73 -8.98 11.29 7.56
CA LYS A 73 -8.76 12.69 8.00
C LYS A 73 -7.32 13.19 7.98
N ALA A 74 -7.19 14.48 7.65
CA ALA A 74 -6.12 15.08 6.86
C ALA A 74 -5.73 14.19 5.69
N ASP A 75 -6.22 14.55 4.50
CA ASP A 75 -5.86 13.89 3.26
C ASP A 75 -4.41 14.25 2.80
N PHE A 76 -3.47 14.22 3.74
CA PHE A 76 -2.07 14.54 3.49
C PHE A 76 -1.43 13.47 2.61
N PHE A 77 -1.97 12.24 2.60
CA PHE A 77 -1.52 11.19 1.70
C PHE A 77 -1.63 11.62 0.23
N HIS A 78 -2.82 12.08 -0.18
CA HIS A 78 -3.04 12.57 -1.54
C HIS A 78 -2.47 13.99 -1.72
N ALA A 79 -2.67 14.90 -0.76
CA ALA A 79 -2.17 16.28 -0.87
C ALA A 79 -0.64 16.35 -1.00
N TRP A 80 0.10 15.44 -0.35
CA TRP A 80 1.57 15.37 -0.45
C TRP A 80 2.06 14.41 -1.52
N LYS A 81 1.14 13.80 -2.28
CA LYS A 81 1.43 12.95 -3.44
C LYS A 81 2.46 11.87 -3.11
N ILE A 82 2.26 11.19 -1.97
CA ILE A 82 3.24 10.22 -1.44
C ILE A 82 3.49 9.08 -2.44
N TYR A 83 2.44 8.68 -3.17
CA TYR A 83 2.48 7.63 -4.20
C TYR A 83 3.09 8.08 -5.55
N ASP A 84 3.28 9.39 -5.77
CA ASP A 84 3.61 9.96 -7.09
C ASP A 84 5.00 10.66 -7.08
N GLY A 85 5.95 10.13 -6.30
CA GLY A 85 7.34 10.56 -6.36
C GLY A 85 7.59 12.02 -5.97
N SER A 86 6.79 12.58 -5.08
CA SER A 86 6.91 13.96 -4.61
C SER A 86 8.27 14.28 -3.98
N VAL A 87 8.54 15.56 -3.67
CA VAL A 87 9.77 15.96 -2.98
C VAL A 87 9.92 15.25 -1.62
N LEU A 88 8.79 14.96 -0.95
CA LEU A 88 8.76 14.22 0.30
C LEU A 88 9.09 12.74 0.06
N THR A 89 8.48 12.13 -0.96
CA THR A 89 8.78 10.74 -1.35
C THR A 89 10.26 10.58 -1.69
N LYS A 90 10.84 11.53 -2.44
CA LYS A 90 12.28 11.53 -2.77
C LYS A 90 13.17 11.67 -1.52
N TYR A 91 12.75 12.44 -0.52
CA TYR A 91 13.44 12.55 0.76
C TYR A 91 13.54 11.19 1.47
N PHE A 92 12.43 10.44 1.55
CA PHE A 92 12.41 9.12 2.16
C PHE A 92 13.14 8.07 1.32
N ASN A 93 12.97 8.08 0.00
CA ASN A 93 13.68 7.18 -0.90
C ASN A 93 15.21 7.36 -0.79
N LYS A 94 15.70 8.59 -0.62
CA LYS A 94 17.14 8.85 -0.39
C LYS A 94 17.64 8.24 0.93
N LYS A 95 16.76 8.06 1.90
CA LYS A 95 17.05 7.37 3.17
C LYS A 95 16.81 5.86 3.10
N GLY A 96 16.42 5.33 1.93
CA GLY A 96 16.13 3.91 1.74
C GLY A 96 14.80 3.46 2.35
N LEU A 97 13.85 4.36 2.57
CA LEU A 97 12.47 4.01 2.93
C LEU A 97 11.60 4.08 1.68
N TYR A 98 11.21 2.92 1.15
CA TYR A 98 10.41 2.82 -0.08
C TYR A 98 8.97 2.42 0.22
N GLY A 99 8.07 2.79 -0.69
CA GLY A 99 6.64 2.46 -0.61
C GLY A 99 5.83 3.52 0.14
N PHE A 100 4.59 3.71 -0.32
CA PHE A 100 3.74 4.78 0.20
C PHE A 100 3.24 4.49 1.63
N TRP A 101 2.94 3.22 1.95
CA TRP A 101 2.52 2.79 3.29
C TRP A 101 3.61 3.00 4.35
N PRO A 102 4.85 2.51 4.18
CA PRO A 102 5.93 2.76 5.14
C PRO A 102 6.22 4.25 5.36
N ILE A 103 6.14 5.07 4.31
CA ILE A 103 6.30 6.52 4.41
C ILE A 103 5.17 7.15 5.22
N TYR A 104 3.92 6.80 4.91
CA TYR A 104 2.73 7.30 5.60
C TYR A 104 2.76 6.96 7.10
N GLU A 105 3.02 5.70 7.46
CA GLU A 105 3.13 5.26 8.85
C GLU A 105 4.30 5.96 9.57
N THR A 106 5.44 6.11 8.91
CA THR A 106 6.59 6.84 9.47
C THR A 106 6.24 8.28 9.84
N ILE A 107 5.46 8.97 9.00
CA ILE A 107 4.99 10.32 9.28
C ILE A 107 4.10 10.33 10.52
N LEU A 108 3.15 9.41 10.63
CA LEU A 108 2.23 9.34 11.77
C LEU A 108 2.92 8.98 13.08
N ILE A 109 3.77 7.96 13.08
CA ILE A 109 4.56 7.55 14.25
C ILE A 109 5.43 8.71 14.73
N THR A 110 6.14 9.38 13.81
CA THR A 110 7.01 10.50 14.20
C THR A 110 6.21 11.71 14.66
N TYR A 111 5.00 11.92 14.13
CA TYR A 111 4.11 12.99 14.59
C TYR A 111 3.53 12.70 15.98
N HIS A 112 3.12 11.47 16.26
CA HIS A 112 2.78 11.03 17.62
C HIS A 112 3.92 11.30 18.61
N ARG A 113 5.16 10.94 18.24
CA ARG A 113 6.34 11.18 19.09
C ARG A 113 6.59 12.67 19.30
N HIS A 114 6.42 13.49 18.25
CA HIS A 114 6.49 14.94 18.35
C HIS A 114 5.49 15.50 19.36
N LEU A 115 4.22 15.08 19.27
CA LEU A 115 3.14 15.54 20.12
C LEU A 115 3.24 15.08 21.59
N THR A 116 3.91 13.95 21.84
CA THR A 116 4.08 13.34 23.17
C THR A 116 5.46 13.63 23.79
N GLY A 117 6.33 14.36 23.09
CA GLY A 117 7.69 14.66 23.55
C GLY A 117 8.62 13.45 23.58
N LYS A 118 8.25 12.32 22.96
CA LYS A 118 9.12 11.16 22.79
C LYS A 118 10.23 11.47 21.78
N ASN A 119 11.36 10.77 21.89
CA ASN A 119 12.40 10.84 20.86
C ASN A 119 11.81 10.41 19.51
N ILE A 120 11.96 11.24 18.48
CA ILE A 120 11.45 10.99 17.12
C ILE A 120 12.04 9.70 16.54
N ASP A 121 13.33 9.45 16.79
CA ASP A 121 14.06 8.24 16.41
C ASP A 121 13.80 7.76 14.96
N LEU A 122 13.87 8.70 14.00
CA LEU A 122 13.54 8.47 12.59
C LEU A 122 14.42 7.39 11.95
N GLU A 123 15.73 7.43 12.23
CA GLU A 123 16.69 6.52 11.58
C GLU A 123 16.43 5.06 11.99
N ASN A 124 16.18 4.79 13.28
CA ASN A 124 15.84 3.43 13.71
C ASN A 124 14.49 2.94 13.16
N LEU A 125 13.51 3.84 12.98
CA LEU A 125 12.24 3.48 12.35
C LEU A 125 12.45 3.09 10.88
N ILE A 126 13.26 3.84 10.15
CA ILE A 126 13.63 3.52 8.76
C ILE A 126 14.40 2.19 8.71
N LEU A 127 15.35 1.95 9.63
CA LEU A 127 16.10 0.70 9.72
C LEU A 127 15.17 -0.52 9.93
N LYS A 128 14.10 -0.38 10.73
CA LYS A 128 13.11 -1.46 10.90
C LYS A 128 12.40 -1.80 9.59
N TYR A 129 11.94 -0.80 8.83
CA TYR A 129 11.31 -1.04 7.54
C TYR A 129 12.30 -1.61 6.52
N GLN A 130 13.55 -1.14 6.50
CA GLN A 130 14.59 -1.70 5.63
C GLN A 130 14.85 -3.17 5.93
N ALA A 131 14.97 -3.53 7.21
CA ALA A 131 15.15 -4.91 7.63
C ALA A 131 13.95 -5.79 7.21
N GLN A 132 12.72 -5.27 7.30
CA GLN A 132 11.54 -5.99 6.85
C GLN A 132 11.53 -6.16 5.32
N GLN A 133 11.77 -5.08 4.57
CA GLN A 133 11.82 -5.12 3.09
C GLN A 133 12.92 -6.06 2.59
N GLN A 134 14.06 -6.10 3.26
CA GLN A 134 15.13 -7.04 2.94
C GLN A 134 14.71 -8.49 3.20
N LYS A 135 14.07 -8.78 4.34
CA LYS A 135 13.51 -10.11 4.63
C LYS A 135 12.46 -10.52 3.59
N ASP A 136 11.57 -9.62 3.20
CA ASP A 136 10.53 -9.89 2.20
C ASP A 136 11.15 -10.18 0.82
N LYS A 137 12.18 -9.42 0.44
CA LYS A 137 12.94 -9.65 -0.80
C LYS A 137 13.67 -10.99 -0.79
N GLU A 138 14.36 -11.32 0.30
CA GLU A 138 15.04 -12.61 0.46
C GLU A 138 14.05 -13.77 0.43
N PHE A 139 12.92 -13.61 1.12
CA PHE A 139 11.82 -14.56 1.08
C PHE A 139 11.31 -14.76 -0.34
N TYR A 140 11.00 -13.68 -1.07
CA TYR A 140 10.57 -13.73 -2.47
C TYR A 140 11.59 -14.46 -3.36
N ILE A 141 12.87 -14.07 -3.29
CA ILE A 141 13.97 -14.70 -4.05
C ILE A 141 14.06 -16.20 -3.72
N SER A 142 13.83 -16.59 -2.46
CA SER A 142 13.82 -17.99 -2.07
C SER A 142 12.64 -18.76 -2.67
N GLN A 143 11.47 -18.12 -2.86
CA GLN A 143 10.29 -18.78 -3.41
C GLN A 143 10.39 -18.97 -4.93
N ILE A 144 10.89 -17.97 -5.67
CA ILE A 144 10.99 -18.06 -7.14
C ILE A 144 12.00 -19.12 -7.63
N LYS A 145 12.84 -19.66 -6.74
CA LYS A 145 13.78 -20.74 -7.06
C LYS A 145 13.19 -22.14 -6.83
N LYS A 146 12.06 -22.25 -6.11
CA LYS A 146 11.45 -23.54 -5.77
C LYS A 146 10.61 -24.05 -6.92
N ASP A 147 10.67 -25.35 -7.17
CA ASP A 147 9.77 -26.03 -8.08
C ASP A 147 8.41 -26.36 -7.44
N SER A 148 8.38 -26.47 -6.11
CA SER A 148 7.19 -26.78 -5.33
C SER A 148 7.12 -25.90 -4.09
N ILE A 149 5.92 -25.42 -3.76
CA ILE A 149 5.67 -24.62 -2.57
C ILE A 149 4.50 -25.21 -1.81
N SER A 150 4.70 -25.49 -0.52
CA SER A 150 3.70 -26.14 0.35
C SER A 150 3.14 -27.46 -0.22
N GLY A 151 3.99 -28.25 -0.88
CA GLY A 151 3.61 -29.53 -1.50
C GLY A 151 2.99 -29.42 -2.89
N THR A 152 2.73 -28.21 -3.39
CA THR A 152 2.17 -27.97 -4.72
C THR A 152 3.28 -27.66 -5.72
N TYR A 153 3.34 -28.43 -6.82
CA TYR A 153 4.21 -28.12 -7.95
C TYR A 153 3.79 -26.80 -8.61
N ILE A 154 4.76 -25.92 -8.85
CA ILE A 154 4.56 -24.60 -9.46
C ILE A 154 5.07 -24.69 -10.90
N PRO A 155 4.27 -24.47 -11.95
CA PRO A 155 4.80 -24.48 -13.32
C PRO A 155 5.91 -23.44 -13.54
N LYS A 156 6.89 -23.70 -14.41
CA LYS A 156 7.97 -22.72 -14.69
C LYS A 156 7.65 -21.74 -15.83
N ASP A 157 6.75 -22.12 -16.72
CA ASP A 157 6.35 -21.37 -17.91
C ASP A 157 4.96 -21.82 -18.39
N LEU A 158 4.45 -21.22 -19.48
CA LEU A 158 3.13 -21.55 -20.03
C LEU A 158 2.99 -23.02 -20.46
N LYS A 159 4.01 -23.58 -21.10
CA LYS A 159 3.95 -24.98 -21.56
C LYS A 159 3.83 -25.92 -20.37
N ASP A 160 4.61 -25.67 -19.32
CA ASP A 160 4.55 -26.42 -18.08
C ASP A 160 3.19 -26.24 -17.37
N CYS A 161 2.54 -25.07 -17.49
CA CYS A 161 1.16 -24.90 -17.01
C CYS A 161 0.21 -25.85 -17.73
N PHE A 162 0.27 -25.93 -19.06
CA PHE A 162 -0.63 -26.79 -19.84
C PHE A 162 -0.44 -28.27 -19.48
N LEU A 163 0.81 -28.73 -19.40
CA LEU A 163 1.13 -30.09 -18.99
C LEU A 163 0.67 -30.41 -17.57
N THR A 164 0.71 -29.41 -16.68
CA THR A 164 0.21 -29.55 -15.30
C THR A 164 -1.32 -29.64 -15.31
N LEU A 165 -2.01 -28.76 -16.03
CA LEU A 165 -3.47 -28.78 -16.16
C LEU A 165 -3.98 -30.06 -16.82
N ASP A 166 -3.29 -30.58 -17.84
CA ASP A 166 -3.66 -31.84 -18.51
C ASP A 166 -3.67 -33.04 -17.55
N LYS A 167 -2.76 -33.02 -16.57
CA LYS A 167 -2.65 -34.04 -15.51
C LYS A 167 -3.63 -33.82 -14.36
N THR A 168 -3.97 -32.57 -14.06
CA THR A 168 -4.79 -32.21 -12.90
C THR A 168 -6.29 -32.21 -13.22
N LEU A 169 -6.69 -31.79 -14.41
CA LEU A 169 -8.09 -31.64 -14.79
C LEU A 169 -8.69 -32.95 -15.27
N SER A 170 -9.96 -33.17 -14.92
CA SER A 170 -10.73 -34.30 -15.45
C SER A 170 -10.99 -34.14 -16.95
N GLU A 171 -11.28 -35.24 -17.66
CA GLU A 171 -11.70 -35.14 -19.07
C GLU A 171 -12.98 -34.31 -19.25
N GLN A 172 -13.86 -34.31 -18.26
CA GLN A 172 -15.07 -33.48 -18.28
C GLN A 172 -14.72 -31.99 -18.24
N ASP A 173 -13.83 -31.57 -17.35
CA ASP A 173 -13.40 -30.17 -17.27
C ASP A 173 -12.66 -29.73 -18.54
N LYS A 174 -11.77 -30.59 -19.05
CA LYS A 174 -11.07 -30.35 -20.31
C LYS A 174 -12.05 -30.25 -21.48
N SER A 175 -13.09 -31.08 -21.51
CA SER A 175 -14.15 -31.02 -22.52
C SER A 175 -14.95 -29.72 -22.43
N THR A 176 -15.32 -29.28 -21.23
CA THR A 176 -15.99 -27.99 -20.99
C THR A 176 -15.17 -26.83 -21.54
N ILE A 177 -13.87 -26.78 -21.25
CA ILE A 177 -12.98 -25.74 -21.77
C ILE A 177 -12.86 -25.84 -23.29
N ARG A 178 -12.57 -27.04 -23.82
CA ARG A 178 -12.37 -27.28 -25.26
C ARG A 178 -13.57 -26.88 -26.10
N ASN A 179 -14.79 -27.08 -25.59
CA ASN A 179 -16.04 -26.81 -26.30
C ASN A 179 -16.55 -25.37 -26.14
N ALA A 180 -15.87 -24.51 -25.39
CA ALA A 180 -16.19 -23.09 -25.34
C ALA A 180 -16.07 -22.45 -26.74
N LYS A 181 -16.96 -21.52 -27.08
CA LYS A 181 -17.03 -20.85 -28.39
C LYS A 181 -15.83 -19.94 -28.63
N ASN A 182 -15.28 -19.35 -27.57
CA ASN A 182 -14.15 -18.43 -27.63
C ASN A 182 -13.49 -18.26 -26.26
N LYS A 183 -12.36 -17.54 -26.24
CA LYS A 183 -11.60 -17.21 -25.02
C LYS A 183 -12.43 -16.50 -23.95
N SER A 184 -13.31 -15.57 -24.34
CA SER A 184 -14.14 -14.86 -23.38
C SER A 184 -15.10 -15.80 -22.65
N GLU A 185 -15.67 -16.78 -23.35
CA GLU A 185 -16.50 -17.82 -22.72
C GLU A 185 -15.68 -18.69 -21.77
N VAL A 186 -14.43 -19.02 -22.11
CA VAL A 186 -13.53 -19.74 -21.19
C VAL A 186 -13.35 -18.97 -19.89
N LEU A 187 -13.09 -17.67 -19.96
CA LEU A 187 -12.93 -16.84 -18.75
C LEU A 187 -14.23 -16.78 -17.95
N LEU A 188 -15.39 -16.61 -18.60
CA LEU A 188 -16.68 -16.58 -17.92
C LEU A 188 -16.99 -17.88 -17.15
N ILE A 189 -16.65 -19.05 -17.70
CA ILE A 189 -16.96 -20.34 -17.07
C ILE A 189 -15.89 -20.80 -16.06
N THR A 190 -14.66 -20.25 -16.13
CA THR A 190 -13.53 -20.74 -15.33
C THR A 190 -12.92 -19.73 -14.37
N ASP A 191 -13.11 -18.43 -14.52
CA ASP A 191 -12.33 -17.43 -13.76
C ASP A 191 -12.59 -17.51 -12.25
N ASP A 192 -13.86 -17.68 -11.87
CA ASP A 192 -14.27 -17.77 -10.47
C ASP A 192 -13.91 -19.10 -9.78
N SER A 193 -13.62 -20.14 -10.56
CA SER A 193 -13.27 -21.48 -10.09
C SER A 193 -11.81 -21.80 -10.38
N LEU A 194 -11.50 -22.31 -11.58
CA LEU A 194 -10.17 -22.72 -11.98
C LEU A 194 -9.17 -21.56 -12.02
N GLY A 195 -9.58 -20.37 -12.45
CA GLY A 195 -8.75 -19.16 -12.41
C GLY A 195 -8.30 -18.85 -10.99
N ARG A 196 -9.25 -18.82 -10.05
CA ARG A 196 -8.97 -18.63 -8.62
C ARG A 196 -8.09 -19.75 -8.05
N TRP A 197 -8.35 -21.00 -8.43
CA TRP A 197 -7.54 -22.14 -8.03
C TRP A 197 -6.09 -21.98 -8.52
N ILE A 198 -5.87 -21.61 -9.78
CA ILE A 198 -4.55 -21.33 -10.37
C ILE A 198 -3.82 -20.25 -9.56
N ARG A 199 -4.47 -19.10 -9.31
CA ARG A 199 -3.88 -17.96 -8.59
C ARG A 199 -3.42 -18.36 -7.18
N ASN A 200 -4.23 -19.13 -6.47
CA ASN A 200 -3.96 -19.56 -5.10
C ASN A 200 -2.90 -20.67 -5.04
N ASN A 201 -3.05 -21.73 -5.85
CA ASN A 201 -2.17 -22.91 -5.79
C ASN A 201 -0.81 -22.66 -6.42
N TRP A 202 -0.73 -21.82 -7.46
CA TRP A 202 0.54 -21.44 -8.08
C TRP A 202 1.13 -20.15 -7.51
N ARG A 203 0.57 -19.67 -6.39
CA ARG A 203 1.06 -18.57 -5.55
C ARG A 203 1.36 -17.29 -6.32
N MET A 204 0.44 -16.86 -7.18
CA MET A 204 0.63 -15.68 -8.02
C MET A 204 0.77 -14.38 -7.21
N TRP A 205 0.07 -14.26 -6.08
CA TRP A 205 0.16 -13.10 -5.17
C TRP A 205 1.43 -13.04 -4.33
N GLY A 206 1.91 -14.21 -3.87
CA GLY A 206 2.96 -14.33 -2.87
C GLY A 206 4.35 -14.56 -3.44
N GLY A 207 4.49 -14.53 -4.76
CA GLY A 207 5.73 -14.84 -5.47
C GLY A 207 5.93 -16.34 -5.69
N SER A 208 6.18 -16.71 -6.95
CA SER A 208 6.55 -18.05 -7.37
C SER A 208 7.38 -17.98 -8.65
N ARG A 209 8.02 -19.08 -9.06
CA ARG A 209 8.75 -19.10 -10.33
C ARG A 209 7.85 -18.77 -11.53
N LEU A 210 6.58 -19.19 -11.46
CA LEU A 210 5.58 -18.84 -12.47
C LEU A 210 5.22 -17.36 -12.45
N SER A 211 4.97 -16.79 -11.26
CA SER A 211 4.61 -15.38 -11.19
C SER A 211 5.77 -14.49 -11.65
N ASN A 212 7.02 -14.88 -11.35
CA ASN A 212 8.23 -14.22 -11.87
C ASN A 212 8.33 -14.32 -13.39
N TYR A 213 8.03 -15.49 -13.99
CA TYR A 213 7.97 -15.65 -15.44
C TYR A 213 7.00 -14.66 -16.12
N PHE A 214 5.87 -14.34 -15.48
CA PHE A 214 4.93 -13.32 -15.94
C PHE A 214 5.41 -11.88 -15.67
N HIS A 215 6.03 -11.62 -14.52
CA HIS A 215 6.62 -10.30 -14.20
C HIS A 215 7.69 -9.89 -15.22
N GLU A 216 8.55 -10.82 -15.62
CA GLU A 216 9.56 -10.61 -16.67
C GLU A 216 8.94 -10.25 -18.04
N ARG A 217 7.63 -10.44 -18.19
CA ARG A 217 6.82 -10.13 -19.38
C ARG A 217 5.83 -8.99 -19.13
N ASN A 218 6.07 -8.17 -18.10
CA ASN A 218 5.23 -7.03 -17.72
C ASN A 218 3.77 -7.38 -17.41
N VAL A 219 3.51 -8.60 -16.91
CA VAL A 219 2.21 -9.02 -16.41
C VAL A 219 2.31 -9.20 -14.90
N SER A 220 1.86 -8.20 -14.12
CA SER A 220 1.89 -8.19 -12.65
C SER A 220 0.60 -8.68 -12.00
N GLU A 221 -0.54 -8.45 -12.64
CA GLU A 221 -1.85 -8.74 -12.05
C GLU A 221 -2.14 -10.26 -12.07
N PRO A 222 -2.32 -10.92 -10.91
CA PRO A 222 -2.59 -12.36 -10.85
C PRO A 222 -3.83 -12.79 -11.64
N GLU A 223 -4.87 -11.97 -11.67
CA GLU A 223 -6.05 -12.15 -12.52
C GLU A 223 -5.63 -12.27 -13.98
N ARG A 224 -4.82 -11.32 -14.46
CA ARG A 224 -4.34 -11.34 -15.84
C ARG A 224 -3.44 -12.53 -16.11
N MET A 225 -2.54 -12.90 -15.19
CA MET A 225 -1.69 -14.09 -15.34
C MET A 225 -2.54 -15.35 -15.53
N SER A 226 -3.52 -15.58 -14.65
CA SER A 226 -4.39 -16.75 -14.73
C SER A 226 -5.28 -16.74 -15.99
N ALA A 227 -5.77 -15.57 -16.42
CA ALA A 227 -6.51 -15.43 -17.66
C ALA A 227 -5.65 -15.82 -18.87
N ILE A 228 -4.39 -15.35 -18.96
CA ILE A 228 -3.46 -15.73 -20.05
C ILE A 228 -3.30 -17.26 -20.11
N ILE A 229 -3.11 -17.90 -18.96
CA ILE A 229 -2.94 -19.36 -18.89
C ILE A 229 -4.19 -20.06 -19.44
N LEU A 230 -5.38 -19.65 -19.02
CA LEU A 230 -6.64 -20.27 -19.43
C LEU A 230 -6.94 -20.03 -20.92
N GLU A 231 -6.68 -18.82 -21.41
CA GLU A 231 -6.84 -18.45 -22.82
C GLU A 231 -5.94 -19.31 -23.73
N PHE A 232 -4.69 -19.54 -23.33
CA PHE A 232 -3.76 -20.35 -24.11
C PHE A 232 -3.95 -21.85 -23.88
N TYR A 233 -4.39 -22.27 -22.71
CA TYR A 233 -4.75 -23.67 -22.47
C TYR A 233 -5.97 -24.10 -23.31
N TYR A 234 -6.94 -23.20 -23.49
CA TYR A 234 -8.03 -23.40 -24.44
C TYR A 234 -7.55 -23.64 -25.88
N GLU A 235 -6.56 -22.88 -26.33
CA GLU A 235 -5.96 -23.06 -27.66
C GLU A 235 -5.15 -24.37 -27.73
N TRP A 236 -4.39 -24.69 -26.69
CA TRP A 236 -3.64 -25.94 -26.53
C TRP A 236 -4.55 -27.17 -26.68
N LEU A 237 -5.71 -27.18 -26.02
CA LEU A 237 -6.69 -28.28 -26.12
C LEU A 237 -7.30 -28.45 -27.52
N GLN A 238 -7.14 -27.47 -28.40
CA GLN A 238 -7.55 -27.51 -29.80
C GLN A 238 -6.38 -27.75 -30.77
N ASN A 239 -5.18 -28.03 -30.24
CA ASN A 239 -3.93 -28.14 -31.00
C ASN A 239 -3.54 -26.84 -31.76
N LYS A 240 -3.95 -25.67 -31.26
CA LYS A 240 -3.62 -24.35 -31.82
C LYS A 240 -2.40 -23.75 -31.09
N ASN A 241 -1.21 -24.23 -31.41
CA ASN A 241 0.00 -23.93 -30.60
C ASN A 241 0.74 -22.63 -30.97
N GLU A 242 0.44 -22.00 -32.09
CA GLU A 242 1.26 -20.88 -32.59
C GLU A 242 1.23 -19.61 -31.73
N ASN A 243 0.09 -19.31 -31.09
CA ASN A 243 -0.11 -18.02 -30.43
C ASN A 243 0.66 -17.91 -29.10
N TRP A 244 0.64 -18.97 -28.29
CA TRP A 244 1.37 -18.96 -27.03
C TRP A 244 2.89 -19.03 -27.26
N GLU A 245 3.34 -19.75 -28.31
CA GLU A 245 4.74 -19.77 -28.73
C GLU A 245 5.22 -18.38 -29.17
N LYS A 246 4.45 -17.68 -30.02
CA LYS A 246 4.75 -16.28 -30.39
C LYS A 246 4.77 -15.35 -29.18
N TRP A 247 3.82 -15.51 -28.26
CA TRP A 247 3.81 -14.75 -27.01
C TRP A 247 5.05 -15.01 -26.15
N THR A 248 5.57 -16.25 -26.14
CA THR A 248 6.80 -16.58 -25.43
C THR A 248 8.07 -16.08 -26.12
N GLY A 249 8.09 -16.02 -27.45
CA GLY A 249 9.26 -15.77 -28.28
C GLY A 249 9.48 -14.32 -28.74
N ASN A 250 8.50 -13.43 -28.55
CA ASN A 250 8.68 -11.99 -28.78
C ASN A 250 9.48 -11.37 -27.61
N GLN A 251 10.81 -11.47 -27.70
CA GLN A 251 11.79 -10.71 -26.91
C GLN A 251 12.73 -9.96 -27.84
#